data_AF-A0A9E6VRQ8-F1
#
_entry.id   AF-A0A9E6VRQ8-F1
#
_cell.length_a   1.000
_cell.length_b   1.000
_cell.length_c   1.000
_cell.angle_alpha   90.00
_cell.angle_beta   90.00
_cell.angle_gamma   90.00
#
_symmetry.space_group_name_H-M   'P 1'
#
loop_
_entity.id
_entity.type
_entity.pdbx_description
1 polymer ?
#
loop_
_entity_poly.entity_id
_entity_poly.type
_entity_poly.pdbx_seq_one_letter_code
_entity_poly.pdbx_strand_id
1 'polypeptide(L)'
;MLNIQKVVVLLDDYHLQEFRKYLEQHRAELPLKLVEAARRIGWEEKDSDALCKAIYGKAGSAEKKKFFQLAHHTFKLTSHLSRNYPSYLVHNISRIEILVNQGNLPEANRLADTLLDTAEKIEDFNTARAMLQYFGQQAFILEKRSDSVRYLERNAAVIDAEHVLNDIYLYLRRNLHFKDKASLNRDDIEKHLSFFTLYRDHPAFTVRLLARYACLYTLSYLNDDRFYSKETIDELNALSDELEKNPYVVFTFSDDFELNIDYIKLKYLLSVLNEEDLHRESEVLLKKREVPRFWRNYLNTAQVAFLSIQASFYISHYGFGYRKNYNEHLSPEIREQLSFYKKTCEEILQNTVWEEGLHVRYINMLNIYTCFQLLGSRDEIRKAADTLENALFNYQQVAFQRLYDAIFGTLIMAYFILEEYVKVQECYKRYEKLTAPSVKLPENDITIKAFYYTSQWLLTARKQYREKLHGLIEKTEGVKNLDNTRRLLIDLRSYFKI
;
A
#
# COMPACT_ATOMS: atom_id res chain seq x y z
N MET A 1 -17.97 -28.12 -14.06
CA MET A 1 -16.50 -27.87 -14.06
C MET A 1 -16.03 -27.21 -12.76
N LEU A 2 -14.78 -27.42 -12.33
CA LEU A 2 -14.17 -26.70 -11.19
C LEU A 2 -13.91 -25.23 -11.54
N ASN A 3 -13.96 -24.32 -10.56
CA ASN A 3 -13.74 -22.88 -10.78
C ASN A 3 -12.42 -22.58 -11.51
N ILE A 4 -11.32 -23.19 -11.08
CA ILE A 4 -10.02 -23.00 -11.75
C ILE A 4 -10.04 -23.52 -13.20
N GLN A 5 -10.74 -24.62 -13.48
CA GLN A 5 -10.86 -25.13 -14.85
C GLN A 5 -11.66 -24.14 -15.71
N LYS A 6 -12.76 -23.59 -15.19
CA LYS A 6 -13.56 -22.56 -15.86
C LYS A 6 -12.71 -21.35 -16.22
N VAL A 7 -11.95 -20.81 -15.26
CA VAL A 7 -11.03 -19.69 -15.54
C VAL A 7 -10.05 -20.05 -16.65
N VAL A 8 -9.35 -21.18 -16.56
CA VAL A 8 -8.30 -21.56 -17.53
C VAL A 8 -8.82 -21.71 -18.96
N VAL A 9 -10.05 -22.21 -19.16
CA VAL A 9 -10.64 -22.30 -20.51
C VAL A 9 -11.14 -20.96 -21.05
N LEU A 10 -11.44 -20.03 -20.14
CA LEU A 10 -11.83 -18.65 -20.46
C LEU A 10 -10.64 -17.72 -20.70
N LEU A 11 -9.41 -18.12 -20.36
CA LEU A 11 -8.22 -17.29 -20.65
C LEU A 11 -7.82 -17.38 -22.12
N ASP A 12 -7.51 -16.23 -22.70
CA ASP A 12 -6.72 -16.14 -23.93
C ASP A 12 -5.26 -16.55 -23.67
N ASP A 13 -4.47 -16.65 -24.74
CA ASP A 13 -3.09 -17.11 -24.64
C ASP A 13 -2.19 -16.13 -23.88
N TYR A 14 -2.48 -14.82 -23.94
CA TYR A 14 -1.71 -13.81 -23.23
C TYR A 14 -1.88 -13.95 -21.71
N HIS A 15 -3.13 -13.92 -21.23
CA HIS A 15 -3.43 -13.99 -19.80
C HIS A 15 -3.08 -15.36 -19.22
N LEU A 16 -3.24 -16.44 -19.99
CA LEU A 16 -2.79 -17.77 -19.58
C LEU A 16 -1.27 -17.81 -19.41
N GLN A 17 -0.51 -17.22 -20.33
CA GLN A 17 0.94 -17.17 -20.23
C GLN A 17 1.42 -16.31 -19.07
N GLU A 18 0.77 -15.17 -18.81
CA GLU A 18 1.08 -14.35 -17.63
C GLU A 18 0.81 -15.10 -16.32
N PHE A 19 -0.31 -15.84 -16.25
CA PHE A 19 -0.59 -16.66 -15.08
C PHE A 19 0.43 -17.79 -14.90
N ARG A 20 0.86 -18.46 -15.98
CA ARG A 20 1.92 -19.49 -15.92
C ARG A 20 3.23 -18.92 -15.39
N LYS A 21 3.70 -17.78 -15.93
CA LYS A 21 4.93 -17.12 -15.47
C LYS A 21 4.84 -16.79 -13.98
N TYR A 22 3.70 -16.30 -13.52
CA TYR A 22 3.48 -16.02 -12.10
C TYR A 22 3.66 -17.28 -11.24
N LEU A 23 3.04 -18.40 -11.63
CA LEU A 23 3.16 -19.68 -10.92
C LEU A 23 4.61 -20.21 -10.91
N GLU A 24 5.33 -20.09 -12.03
CA GLU A 24 6.74 -20.48 -12.15
C GLU A 24 7.64 -19.65 -11.22
N GLN A 25 7.48 -18.33 -11.22
CA GLN A 25 8.25 -17.40 -10.38
C GLN A 25 8.05 -17.68 -8.88
N HIS A 26 6.85 -18.11 -8.50
CA HIS A 26 6.50 -18.45 -7.12
C HIS A 26 6.74 -19.94 -6.79
N ARG A 27 7.36 -20.70 -7.69
CA ARG A 27 7.64 -22.15 -7.53
C ARG A 27 6.39 -22.97 -7.19
N ALA A 28 5.24 -22.57 -7.73
CA ALA A 28 3.95 -23.20 -7.51
C ALA A 28 3.73 -24.38 -8.48
N GLU A 29 4.53 -25.44 -8.33
CA GLU A 29 4.58 -26.57 -9.27
C GLU A 29 3.23 -27.30 -9.44
N LEU A 30 2.55 -27.62 -8.32
CA LEU A 30 1.25 -28.31 -8.36
C LEU A 30 0.15 -27.44 -8.97
N PRO A 31 0.01 -26.15 -8.60
CA PRO A 31 -0.85 -25.21 -9.31
C PRO A 31 -0.58 -25.14 -10.83
N LEU A 32 0.69 -25.04 -11.23
CA LEU A 32 1.08 -25.00 -12.64
C LEU A 32 0.64 -26.27 -13.38
N LYS A 33 0.94 -27.45 -12.81
CA LYS A 33 0.51 -28.74 -13.35
C LYS A 33 -1.02 -28.83 -13.50
N LEU A 34 -1.77 -28.28 -12.55
CA LEU A 34 -3.23 -28.21 -12.61
C LEU A 34 -3.73 -27.31 -13.74
N VAL A 35 -3.13 -26.12 -13.91
CA VAL A 35 -3.46 -25.21 -15.01
C VAL A 35 -3.17 -25.86 -16.36
N GLU A 36 -2.05 -26.55 -16.51
CA GLU A 36 -1.75 -27.29 -17.74
C GLU A 36 -2.72 -28.43 -18.02
N ALA A 37 -3.04 -29.24 -17.01
CA ALA A 37 -4.00 -30.32 -17.15
C ALA A 37 -5.39 -29.79 -17.52
N ALA A 38 -5.84 -28.71 -16.87
CA ALA A 38 -7.09 -28.05 -17.18
C ALA A 38 -7.12 -27.52 -18.62
N ARG A 39 -6.04 -26.90 -19.11
CA ARG A 39 -5.95 -26.41 -20.49
C ARG A 39 -6.00 -27.55 -21.52
N ARG A 40 -5.32 -28.68 -21.25
CA ARG A 40 -5.32 -29.85 -22.14
C ARG A 40 -6.68 -30.54 -22.21
N ILE A 41 -7.40 -30.62 -21.09
CA ILE A 41 -8.77 -31.15 -21.04
C ILE A 41 -9.74 -30.18 -21.74
N GLY A 42 -9.49 -28.88 -21.62
CA GLY A 42 -10.28 -27.84 -22.26
C GLY A 42 -11.72 -27.83 -21.74
N TRP A 43 -12.65 -27.67 -22.68
CA TRP A 43 -14.08 -27.57 -22.41
C TRP A 43 -14.72 -28.89 -21.98
N GLU A 44 -14.06 -30.04 -22.09
CA GLU A 44 -14.68 -31.31 -21.71
C GLU A 44 -15.09 -31.34 -20.23
N GLU A 45 -16.39 -31.62 -19.96
CA GLU A 45 -16.86 -31.88 -18.61
C GLU A 45 -16.39 -33.27 -18.17
N LYS A 46 -15.16 -33.34 -17.67
CA LYS A 46 -14.66 -34.53 -17.00
C LYS A 46 -14.90 -34.42 -15.51
N ASP A 47 -15.22 -35.55 -14.89
CA ASP A 47 -15.26 -35.67 -13.44
C ASP A 47 -13.93 -35.19 -12.84
N SER A 48 -14.02 -34.54 -11.68
CA SER A 48 -12.90 -34.12 -10.83
C SER A 48 -11.82 -35.20 -10.67
N ASP A 49 -12.20 -36.48 -10.79
CA ASP A 49 -11.33 -37.65 -10.78
C ASP A 49 -10.30 -37.67 -11.91
N ALA A 50 -10.64 -37.17 -13.09
CA ALA A 50 -9.71 -37.13 -14.23
C ALA A 50 -8.58 -36.13 -13.97
N LEU A 51 -8.92 -34.92 -13.49
CA LEU A 51 -7.94 -33.92 -13.09
C LEU A 51 -7.14 -34.40 -11.87
N CYS A 52 -7.79 -35.00 -10.87
CA CYS A 52 -7.10 -35.58 -9.71
C CYS A 52 -6.07 -36.63 -10.13
N LYS A 53 -6.42 -37.55 -11.05
CA LYS A 53 -5.49 -38.54 -11.62
C LYS A 53 -4.36 -37.87 -12.41
N ALA A 54 -4.63 -36.83 -13.18
CA ALA A 54 -3.58 -36.11 -13.91
C ALA A 54 -2.54 -35.48 -12.98
N ILE A 55 -2.96 -35.04 -11.78
CA ILE A 55 -2.05 -34.44 -10.79
C ILE A 55 -1.35 -35.50 -9.94
N TYR A 56 -2.10 -36.42 -9.33
CA TYR A 56 -1.62 -37.35 -8.31
C TYR A 56 -1.45 -38.81 -8.78
N GLY A 57 -1.77 -39.12 -10.04
CA GLY A 57 -1.73 -40.48 -10.61
C GLY A 57 -2.91 -41.38 -10.20
N LYS A 58 -3.67 -41.01 -9.16
CA LYS A 58 -4.84 -41.74 -8.64
C LYS A 58 -5.90 -40.77 -8.10
N ALA A 59 -7.11 -41.28 -7.89
CA ALA A 59 -8.26 -40.53 -7.34
C ALA A 59 -8.91 -41.27 -6.16
N GLY A 60 -8.11 -41.62 -5.15
CA GLY A 60 -8.63 -42.14 -3.88
C GLY A 60 -9.21 -41.02 -3.01
N SER A 61 -9.95 -41.38 -1.95
CA SER A 61 -10.60 -40.40 -1.04
C SER A 61 -9.60 -39.38 -0.46
N ALA A 62 -8.41 -39.83 -0.07
CA ALA A 62 -7.35 -38.97 0.46
C ALA A 62 -6.79 -38.00 -0.58
N GLU A 63 -6.57 -38.48 -1.82
CA GLU A 63 -6.06 -37.65 -2.91
C GLU A 63 -7.11 -36.63 -3.38
N LYS A 64 -8.39 -37.01 -3.43
CA LYS A 64 -9.48 -36.07 -3.75
C LYS A 64 -9.53 -34.92 -2.77
N LYS A 65 -9.38 -35.17 -1.47
CA LYS A 65 -9.33 -34.11 -0.45
C LYS A 65 -8.18 -33.13 -0.70
N LYS A 66 -6.97 -33.65 -0.96
CA LYS A 66 -5.79 -32.82 -1.31
C LYS A 66 -6.00 -32.06 -2.62
N PHE A 67 -6.63 -32.70 -3.61
CA PHE A 67 -6.93 -32.12 -4.90
C PHE A 67 -7.92 -30.95 -4.81
N PHE A 68 -8.99 -31.05 -4.02
CA PHE A 68 -9.91 -29.92 -3.83
C PHE A 68 -9.24 -28.74 -3.11
N GLN A 69 -8.37 -29.01 -2.14
CA GLN A 69 -7.55 -27.96 -1.51
C GLN A 69 -6.62 -27.30 -2.52
N LEU A 70 -5.95 -28.10 -3.38
CA LEU A 70 -5.12 -27.59 -4.47
C LEU A 70 -5.95 -26.75 -5.45
N ALA A 71 -7.10 -27.24 -5.90
CA ALA A 71 -7.94 -26.53 -6.86
C ALA A 71 -8.44 -25.19 -6.31
N HIS A 72 -8.85 -25.15 -5.04
CA HIS A 72 -9.23 -23.91 -4.36
C HIS A 72 -8.05 -22.95 -4.22
N HIS A 73 -6.88 -23.46 -3.81
CA HIS A 73 -5.67 -22.67 -3.70
C HIS A 73 -5.24 -22.09 -5.06
N THR A 74 -5.21 -22.90 -6.12
CA THR A 74 -4.88 -22.44 -7.47
C THR A 74 -5.88 -21.43 -7.99
N PHE A 75 -7.18 -21.58 -7.68
CA PHE A 75 -8.17 -20.55 -7.98
C PHE A 75 -7.88 -19.24 -7.25
N LYS A 76 -7.49 -19.27 -5.97
CA LYS A 76 -7.07 -18.05 -5.26
C LYS A 76 -5.89 -17.36 -5.93
N LEU A 77 -4.94 -18.11 -6.51
CA LEU A 77 -3.78 -17.54 -7.22
C LEU A 77 -4.16 -16.77 -8.50
N THR A 78 -5.40 -16.88 -8.99
CA THR A 78 -5.89 -15.99 -10.07
C THR A 78 -6.02 -14.54 -9.61
N SER A 79 -5.84 -14.26 -8.31
CA SER A 79 -5.66 -12.91 -7.79
C SER A 79 -4.58 -12.11 -8.51
N HIS A 80 -3.55 -12.80 -9.04
CA HIS A 80 -2.55 -12.16 -9.88
C HIS A 80 -3.18 -11.49 -11.11
N LEU A 81 -4.14 -12.17 -11.75
CA LEU A 81 -4.86 -11.64 -12.91
C LEU A 81 -5.86 -10.56 -12.50
N SER A 82 -6.67 -10.79 -11.45
CA SER A 82 -7.68 -9.79 -11.04
C SER A 82 -7.05 -8.46 -10.63
N ARG A 83 -5.88 -8.49 -9.97
CA ARG A 83 -5.17 -7.28 -9.51
C ARG A 83 -4.43 -6.54 -10.63
N ASN A 84 -3.90 -7.25 -11.63
CA ASN A 84 -3.07 -6.63 -12.69
C ASN A 84 -3.82 -6.41 -14.01
N TYR A 85 -4.88 -7.18 -14.25
CA TYR A 85 -5.64 -7.25 -15.50
C TYR A 85 -7.13 -7.43 -15.23
N PRO A 86 -7.82 -6.54 -14.49
CA PRO A 86 -9.19 -6.76 -14.00
C PRO A 86 -10.23 -7.12 -15.09
N SER A 87 -9.95 -6.80 -16.36
CA SER A 87 -10.79 -7.13 -17.53
C SER A 87 -10.36 -8.40 -18.28
N TYR A 88 -9.59 -9.30 -17.66
CA TYR A 88 -8.98 -10.47 -18.32
C TYR A 88 -9.97 -11.44 -18.97
N LEU A 89 -11.26 -11.36 -18.64
CA LEU A 89 -12.33 -12.20 -19.21
C LEU A 89 -13.10 -11.55 -20.38
N VAL A 90 -12.97 -10.23 -20.58
CA VAL A 90 -13.80 -9.44 -21.52
C VAL A 90 -13.69 -9.92 -22.96
N HIS A 91 -12.53 -10.43 -23.38
CA HIS A 91 -12.29 -10.92 -24.74
C HIS A 91 -13.25 -12.07 -25.14
N ASN A 92 -13.86 -12.77 -24.17
CA ASN A 92 -14.81 -13.83 -24.44
C ASN A 92 -16.14 -13.32 -25.01
N ILE A 93 -16.49 -12.05 -24.79
CA ILE A 93 -17.71 -11.45 -25.35
C ILE A 93 -17.69 -11.54 -26.88
N SER A 94 -16.60 -11.08 -27.51
CA SER A 94 -16.46 -11.16 -28.97
C SER A 94 -16.40 -12.60 -29.49
N ARG A 95 -15.86 -13.54 -28.71
CA ARG A 95 -15.87 -14.98 -29.07
C ARG A 95 -17.31 -15.52 -29.13
N ILE A 96 -18.16 -15.13 -28.19
CA ILE A 96 -19.58 -15.51 -28.17
C ILE A 96 -20.31 -14.92 -29.37
N GLU A 97 -20.11 -13.64 -29.67
CA GLU A 97 -20.70 -12.98 -30.83
C GLU A 97 -20.34 -13.68 -32.14
N ILE A 98 -19.07 -14.08 -32.31
CA ILE A 98 -18.60 -14.84 -33.47
C ILE A 98 -19.33 -16.18 -33.57
N LEU A 99 -19.42 -16.94 -32.48
CA LEU A 99 -20.11 -18.24 -32.47
C LEU A 99 -21.59 -18.11 -32.82
N VAL A 100 -22.27 -17.08 -32.30
CA VAL A 100 -23.67 -16.79 -32.63
C VAL A 100 -23.83 -16.45 -34.10
N ASN A 101 -22.99 -15.56 -34.64
CA ASN A 101 -23.04 -15.15 -36.05
C ASN A 101 -22.70 -16.30 -37.02
N GLN A 102 -21.93 -17.29 -36.56
CA GLN A 102 -21.64 -18.53 -37.30
C GLN A 102 -22.73 -19.59 -37.14
N GLY A 103 -23.78 -19.33 -36.37
CA GLY A 103 -24.88 -20.27 -36.12
C GLY A 103 -24.55 -21.37 -35.10
N ASN A 104 -23.42 -21.30 -34.40
CA ASN A 104 -23.02 -22.27 -33.38
C ASN A 104 -23.54 -21.90 -31.99
N LEU A 105 -24.87 -21.87 -31.85
CA LEU A 105 -25.56 -21.48 -30.62
C LEU A 105 -25.22 -22.37 -29.39
N PRO A 106 -25.09 -23.71 -29.51
CA PRO A 106 -24.77 -24.55 -28.36
C PRO A 106 -23.42 -24.21 -27.72
N GLU A 107 -22.39 -23.97 -28.53
CA GLU A 107 -21.07 -23.59 -28.04
C GLU A 107 -21.07 -22.15 -27.50
N ALA A 108 -21.77 -21.23 -28.15
CA ALA A 108 -21.95 -19.86 -27.66
C ALA A 108 -22.59 -19.85 -26.25
N ASN A 109 -23.65 -20.63 -26.06
CA ASN A 109 -24.35 -20.74 -24.77
C ASN A 109 -23.48 -21.36 -23.69
N ARG A 110 -22.70 -22.40 -24.04
CA ARG A 110 -21.77 -23.04 -23.10
C ARG A 110 -20.69 -22.07 -22.62
N LEU A 111 -20.11 -21.32 -23.56
CA LEU A 111 -19.11 -20.30 -23.27
C LEU A 111 -19.71 -19.17 -22.41
N ALA A 112 -20.89 -18.67 -22.79
CA ALA A 112 -21.59 -17.60 -22.07
C ALA A 112 -21.97 -17.99 -20.64
N ASP A 113 -22.46 -19.22 -20.43
CA ASP A 113 -22.85 -19.72 -19.10
C ASP A 113 -21.64 -19.87 -18.18
N THR A 114 -20.55 -20.45 -18.71
CA THR A 114 -19.28 -20.58 -17.99
C THR A 114 -18.67 -19.21 -17.66
N LEU A 115 -18.76 -18.27 -18.59
CA LEU A 115 -18.30 -16.90 -18.42
C LEU A 115 -19.11 -16.16 -17.37
N LEU A 116 -20.44 -16.26 -17.39
CA LEU A 116 -21.32 -15.63 -16.42
C LEU A 116 -21.05 -16.14 -15.00
N ASP A 117 -21.01 -17.46 -14.80
CA ASP A 117 -20.73 -18.05 -13.48
C ASP A 117 -19.36 -17.63 -12.94
N THR A 118 -18.34 -17.58 -13.80
CA THR A 118 -17.00 -17.11 -13.40
C THR A 118 -17.01 -15.62 -13.07
N ALA A 119 -17.66 -14.79 -13.90
CA ALA A 119 -17.74 -13.35 -13.72
C ALA A 119 -18.49 -12.97 -12.45
N GLU A 120 -19.62 -13.63 -12.15
CA GLU A 120 -20.34 -13.43 -10.89
C GLU A 120 -19.51 -13.85 -9.67
N LYS A 121 -18.72 -14.93 -9.79
CA LYS A 121 -17.87 -15.42 -8.70
C LYS A 121 -16.74 -14.46 -8.33
N ILE A 122 -16.15 -13.79 -9.32
CA ILE A 122 -15.05 -12.82 -9.13
C ILE A 122 -15.53 -11.37 -9.04
N GLU A 123 -16.85 -11.14 -9.16
CA GLU A 123 -17.47 -9.81 -9.26
C GLU A 123 -16.95 -8.94 -10.43
N ASP A 124 -16.68 -9.55 -11.58
CA ASP A 124 -16.48 -8.81 -12.83
C ASP A 124 -17.85 -8.39 -13.40
N PHE A 125 -18.34 -7.26 -12.89
CA PHE A 125 -19.68 -6.75 -13.21
C PHE A 125 -19.87 -6.46 -14.71
N ASN A 126 -18.85 -5.94 -15.39
CA ASN A 126 -18.92 -5.64 -16.82
C ASN A 126 -19.18 -6.90 -17.66
N THR A 127 -18.41 -7.94 -17.39
CA THR A 127 -18.57 -9.22 -18.11
C THR A 127 -19.89 -9.89 -17.73
N ALA A 128 -20.27 -9.88 -16.45
CA ALA A 128 -21.54 -10.46 -16.00
C ALA A 128 -22.75 -9.78 -16.67
N ARG A 129 -22.76 -8.44 -16.78
CA ARG A 129 -23.83 -7.70 -17.45
C ARG A 129 -23.97 -8.07 -18.92
N ALA A 130 -22.86 -8.14 -19.65
CA ALA A 130 -22.87 -8.52 -21.05
C ALA A 130 -23.50 -9.91 -21.25
N MET A 131 -23.19 -10.87 -20.36
CA MET A 131 -23.77 -12.21 -20.42
C MET A 131 -25.25 -12.25 -20.03
N LEU A 132 -25.65 -11.51 -19.00
CA LEU A 132 -27.05 -11.42 -18.59
C LEU A 132 -27.92 -10.77 -19.69
N GLN A 133 -27.41 -9.74 -20.36
CA GLN A 133 -28.07 -9.13 -21.52
C GLN A 133 -28.19 -10.12 -22.68
N TYR A 134 -27.12 -10.85 -23.00
CA TYR A 134 -27.12 -11.90 -24.02
C TYR A 134 -28.20 -12.96 -23.73
N PHE A 135 -28.21 -13.53 -22.53
CA PHE A 135 -29.20 -14.54 -22.15
C PHE A 135 -30.62 -13.99 -22.06
N GLY A 136 -30.81 -12.77 -21.55
CA GLY A 136 -32.11 -12.11 -21.50
C GLY A 136 -32.73 -11.91 -22.88
N GLN A 137 -31.93 -11.44 -23.83
CA GLN A 137 -32.35 -11.24 -25.22
C GLN A 137 -32.58 -12.56 -25.95
N GLN A 138 -31.69 -13.55 -25.76
CA GLN A 138 -31.87 -14.88 -26.34
C GLN A 138 -33.15 -15.53 -25.82
N ALA A 139 -33.40 -15.49 -24.51
CA ALA A 139 -34.61 -16.02 -23.90
C ALA A 139 -35.88 -15.34 -24.44
N PHE A 140 -35.83 -14.03 -24.70
CA PHE A 140 -36.91 -13.30 -25.35
C PHE A 140 -37.17 -13.81 -26.78
N ILE A 141 -36.12 -13.95 -27.61
CA ILE A 141 -36.24 -14.46 -28.99
C ILE A 141 -36.79 -15.89 -29.02
N LEU A 142 -36.42 -16.72 -28.04
CA LEU A 142 -36.90 -18.09 -27.88
C LEU A 142 -38.24 -18.19 -27.12
N GLU A 143 -38.90 -17.06 -26.87
CA GLU A 143 -40.20 -16.96 -26.17
C GLU A 143 -40.21 -17.56 -24.74
N LYS A 144 -39.04 -17.67 -24.11
CA LYS A 144 -38.86 -18.12 -22.71
C LYS A 144 -39.03 -16.95 -21.74
N ARG A 145 -40.28 -16.51 -21.55
CA ARG A 145 -40.62 -15.31 -20.76
C ARG A 145 -40.02 -15.30 -19.35
N SER A 146 -40.14 -16.39 -18.58
CA SER A 146 -39.65 -16.45 -17.20
C SER A 146 -38.14 -16.31 -17.10
N ASP A 147 -37.39 -16.93 -18.01
CA ASP A 147 -35.93 -16.84 -18.05
C ASP A 147 -35.50 -15.43 -18.45
N SER A 148 -36.15 -14.83 -19.45
CA SER A 148 -35.85 -13.47 -19.89
C SER A 148 -36.00 -12.45 -18.76
N VAL A 149 -37.12 -12.51 -18.01
CA VAL A 149 -37.35 -11.64 -16.84
C VAL A 149 -36.28 -11.88 -15.78
N ARG A 150 -35.98 -13.15 -15.43
CA ARG A 150 -34.96 -13.49 -14.43
C ARG A 150 -33.58 -12.90 -14.78
N TYR A 151 -33.15 -13.02 -16.04
CA TYR A 151 -31.85 -12.48 -16.46
C TYR A 151 -31.83 -10.95 -16.43
N LEU A 152 -32.93 -10.28 -16.81
CA LEU A 152 -33.03 -8.82 -16.77
C LEU A 152 -33.08 -8.27 -15.33
N GLU A 153 -33.79 -8.93 -14.42
CA GLU A 153 -33.79 -8.59 -12.99
C GLU A 153 -32.41 -8.77 -12.37
N ARG A 154 -31.72 -9.86 -12.70
CA ARG A 154 -30.34 -10.10 -12.26
C ARG A 154 -29.39 -9.04 -12.80
N ASN A 155 -29.54 -8.65 -14.07
CA ASN A 155 -28.76 -7.58 -14.69
C ASN A 155 -28.98 -6.24 -13.98
N ALA A 156 -30.23 -5.92 -13.61
CA ALA A 156 -30.55 -4.72 -12.85
C ALA A 156 -29.84 -4.70 -11.49
N ALA A 157 -29.78 -5.83 -10.78
CA ALA A 157 -29.06 -5.94 -9.51
C ALA A 157 -27.53 -5.74 -9.67
N VAL A 158 -26.94 -6.20 -10.78
CA VAL A 158 -25.51 -5.95 -11.07
C VAL A 158 -25.26 -4.48 -11.37
N ILE A 159 -26.13 -3.84 -12.15
CA ILE A 159 -26.05 -2.40 -12.46
C ILE A 159 -26.16 -1.56 -11.18
N ASP A 160 -27.07 -1.93 -10.27
CA ASP A 160 -27.23 -1.27 -8.98
C ASP A 160 -25.97 -1.38 -8.11
N ALA A 161 -25.38 -2.58 -8.04
CA ALA A 161 -24.11 -2.78 -7.34
C ALA A 161 -22.97 -1.88 -7.87
N GLU A 162 -22.82 -1.78 -9.21
CA GLU A 162 -21.82 -0.89 -9.83
C GLU A 162 -22.11 0.60 -9.54
N HIS A 163 -23.38 0.98 -9.60
CA HIS A 163 -23.82 2.34 -9.29
C HIS A 163 -23.45 2.72 -7.85
N VAL A 164 -23.78 1.86 -6.89
CA VAL A 164 -23.44 2.06 -5.47
C VAL A 164 -21.94 2.12 -5.26
N LEU A 165 -21.17 1.23 -5.91
CA LEU A 165 -19.70 1.25 -5.82
C LEU A 165 -19.13 2.61 -6.29
N ASN A 166 -19.62 3.11 -7.42
CA ASN A 166 -19.25 4.42 -7.95
C ASN A 166 -19.67 5.56 -7.01
N ASP A 167 -20.87 5.50 -6.42
CA ASP A 167 -21.33 6.50 -5.45
C ASP A 167 -20.43 6.58 -4.23
N ILE A 168 -19.99 5.43 -3.69
CA ILE A 168 -19.05 5.41 -2.56
C ILE A 168 -17.71 6.06 -2.96
N TYR A 169 -17.14 5.69 -4.11
CA TYR A 169 -15.92 6.33 -4.60
C TYR A 169 -16.08 7.83 -4.81
N LEU A 170 -17.16 8.24 -5.46
CA LEU A 170 -17.46 9.64 -5.74
C LEU A 170 -17.58 10.43 -4.44
N TYR A 171 -18.26 9.87 -3.43
CA TYR A 171 -18.41 10.47 -2.12
C TYR A 171 -17.05 10.63 -1.42
N LEU A 172 -16.24 9.57 -1.37
CA LEU A 172 -14.89 9.60 -0.80
C LEU A 172 -14.04 10.68 -1.46
N ARG A 173 -14.05 10.76 -2.80
CA ARG A 173 -13.25 11.74 -3.56
C ARG A 173 -13.71 13.18 -3.32
N ARG A 174 -15.02 13.42 -3.36
CA ARG A 174 -15.61 14.76 -3.18
C ARG A 174 -15.50 15.29 -1.75
N ASN A 175 -15.56 14.41 -0.75
CA ASN A 175 -15.68 14.85 0.64
C ASN A 175 -14.43 14.62 1.49
N LEU A 176 -13.62 13.60 1.20
CA LEU A 176 -12.51 13.23 2.08
C LEU A 176 -11.14 13.28 1.38
N HIS A 177 -11.01 12.93 0.10
CA HIS A 177 -9.69 12.90 -0.55
C HIS A 177 -9.22 14.26 -1.06
N PHE A 178 -10.11 15.07 -1.65
CA PHE A 178 -9.71 16.31 -2.35
C PHE A 178 -10.17 17.60 -1.68
N LYS A 179 -10.95 17.53 -0.59
CA LYS A 179 -11.24 18.72 0.22
C LYS A 179 -10.09 19.00 1.17
N ASP A 180 -9.84 20.29 1.41
CA ASP A 180 -8.89 20.71 2.44
C ASP A 180 -9.44 20.29 3.81
N LYS A 181 -8.63 19.64 4.64
CA LYS A 181 -9.01 19.26 6.01
C LYS A 181 -9.49 20.45 6.83
N ALA A 182 -8.95 21.65 6.55
CA ALA A 182 -9.38 22.88 7.21
C ALA A 182 -10.82 23.31 6.87
N SER A 183 -11.40 22.76 5.80
CA SER A 183 -12.76 23.08 5.34
C SER A 183 -13.83 22.08 5.81
N LEU A 184 -13.44 21.02 6.53
CA LEU A 184 -14.35 19.98 6.98
C LEU A 184 -14.75 20.21 8.44
N ASN A 185 -16.06 20.32 8.67
CA ASN A 185 -16.58 20.40 10.03
C ASN A 185 -16.53 19.01 10.68
N ARG A 186 -15.99 18.92 11.90
CA ARG A 186 -15.98 17.68 12.68
C ARG A 186 -17.39 17.18 12.99
N ASP A 187 -18.37 18.09 13.03
CA ASP A 187 -19.78 17.76 13.27
C ASP A 187 -20.43 16.99 12.09
N ASP A 188 -19.80 16.99 10.89
CA ASP A 188 -20.31 16.24 9.73
C ASP A 188 -19.91 14.75 9.74
N ILE A 189 -19.18 14.27 10.75
CA ILE A 189 -18.72 12.88 10.77
C ILE A 189 -19.87 11.89 10.74
N GLU A 190 -20.95 12.13 11.48
CA GLU A 190 -22.11 11.24 11.51
C GLU A 190 -22.82 11.21 10.15
N LYS A 191 -22.83 12.32 9.42
CA LYS A 191 -23.37 12.38 8.06
C LYS A 191 -22.55 11.52 7.10
N HIS A 192 -21.23 11.57 7.20
CA HIS A 192 -20.34 10.73 6.40
C HIS A 192 -20.50 9.25 6.75
N LEU A 193 -20.46 8.90 8.03
CA LEU A 193 -20.62 7.53 8.50
C LEU A 193 -22.00 6.95 8.14
N SER A 194 -23.05 7.74 8.28
CA SER A 194 -24.42 7.32 7.91
C SER A 194 -24.52 6.95 6.44
N PHE A 195 -23.90 7.72 5.54
CA PHE A 195 -23.90 7.41 4.11
C PHE A 195 -23.27 6.03 3.83
N PHE A 196 -22.09 5.73 4.40
CA PHE A 196 -21.42 4.45 4.16
C PHE A 196 -22.12 3.28 4.87
N THR A 197 -22.73 3.52 6.03
CA THR A 197 -23.44 2.49 6.80
C THR A 197 -24.61 1.87 6.02
N LEU A 198 -25.26 2.64 5.14
CA LEU A 198 -26.32 2.16 4.25
C LEU A 198 -25.90 0.95 3.40
N TYR A 199 -24.60 0.83 3.10
CA TYR A 199 -24.05 -0.18 2.19
C TYR A 199 -23.20 -1.25 2.90
N ARG A 200 -23.14 -1.22 4.24
CA ARG A 200 -22.30 -2.13 5.03
C ARG A 200 -22.64 -3.61 4.82
N ASP A 201 -23.93 -3.89 4.63
CA ASP A 201 -24.49 -5.25 4.48
C ASP A 201 -24.97 -5.54 3.05
N HIS A 202 -24.48 -4.78 2.07
CA HIS A 202 -24.83 -4.95 0.66
C HIS A 202 -24.53 -6.38 0.13
N PRO A 203 -25.33 -6.97 -0.78
CA PRO A 203 -25.08 -8.33 -1.27
C PRO A 203 -23.73 -8.51 -2.00
N ALA A 204 -23.30 -7.50 -2.76
CA ALA A 204 -22.00 -7.52 -3.43
C ALA A 204 -20.85 -7.32 -2.44
N PHE A 205 -19.85 -8.21 -2.50
CA PHE A 205 -18.68 -8.23 -1.63
C PHE A 205 -17.86 -6.94 -1.76
N THR A 206 -17.54 -6.51 -2.98
CA THR A 206 -16.79 -5.27 -3.26
C THR A 206 -17.45 -4.04 -2.63
N VAL A 207 -18.79 -3.94 -2.74
CA VAL A 207 -19.57 -2.84 -2.15
C VAL A 207 -19.48 -2.86 -0.62
N ARG A 208 -19.75 -4.00 0.04
CA ARG A 208 -19.63 -4.07 1.52
C ARG A 208 -18.24 -3.69 1.99
N LEU A 209 -17.23 -4.24 1.32
CA LEU A 209 -15.85 -4.08 1.72
C LEU A 209 -15.43 -2.62 1.60
N LEU A 210 -15.74 -1.97 0.47
CA LEU A 210 -15.47 -0.56 0.25
C LEU A 210 -16.24 0.34 1.23
N ALA A 211 -17.50 0.04 1.52
CA ALA A 211 -18.31 0.80 2.49
C ALA A 211 -17.71 0.73 3.91
N ARG A 212 -17.34 -0.47 4.37
CA ARG A 212 -16.69 -0.70 5.67
C ARG A 212 -15.34 0.01 5.75
N TYR A 213 -14.51 -0.11 4.72
CA TYR A 213 -13.26 0.64 4.62
C TYR A 213 -13.51 2.15 4.68
N ALA A 214 -14.51 2.66 3.97
CA ALA A 214 -14.83 4.09 3.95
C ALA A 214 -15.22 4.63 5.33
N CYS A 215 -15.93 3.86 6.16
CA CYS A 215 -16.18 4.21 7.56
C CYS A 215 -14.86 4.38 8.33
N LEU A 216 -13.96 3.40 8.26
CA LEU A 216 -12.66 3.43 8.96
C LEU A 216 -11.78 4.56 8.45
N TYR A 217 -11.75 4.78 7.14
CA TYR A 217 -11.05 5.88 6.51
C TYR A 217 -11.60 7.23 6.98
N THR A 218 -12.91 7.38 7.13
CA THR A 218 -13.54 8.61 7.63
C THR A 218 -13.09 8.94 9.05
N LEU A 219 -13.16 7.95 9.96
CA LEU A 219 -12.70 8.10 11.35
C LEU A 219 -11.22 8.48 11.38
N SER A 220 -10.39 7.76 10.62
CA SER A 220 -8.96 8.05 10.47
C SER A 220 -8.73 9.47 9.95
N TYR A 221 -9.36 9.84 8.84
CA TYR A 221 -9.08 11.07 8.12
C TYR A 221 -9.41 12.31 8.95
N LEU A 222 -10.53 12.27 9.67
CA LEU A 222 -11.01 13.34 10.57
C LEU A 222 -10.36 13.30 11.97
N ASN A 223 -9.51 12.31 12.24
CA ASN A 223 -8.87 12.07 13.54
C ASN A 223 -9.90 11.99 14.68
N ASP A 224 -10.98 11.23 14.47
CA ASP A 224 -11.99 10.96 15.51
C ASP A 224 -11.45 9.94 16.52
N ASP A 225 -11.73 10.14 17.80
CA ASP A 225 -11.22 9.28 18.88
C ASP A 225 -11.67 7.82 18.73
N ARG A 226 -12.84 7.57 18.12
CA ARG A 226 -13.34 6.21 17.83
C ARG A 226 -12.40 5.46 16.89
N PHE A 227 -11.60 6.13 16.09
CA PHE A 227 -10.59 5.48 15.26
C PHE A 227 -9.60 4.66 16.10
N TYR A 228 -9.29 5.09 17.32
CA TYR A 228 -8.32 4.43 18.19
C TYR A 228 -8.95 3.40 19.14
N SER A 229 -10.21 3.03 18.88
CA SER A 229 -10.95 2.02 19.65
C SER A 229 -10.58 0.59 19.26
N LYS A 230 -10.82 -0.35 20.16
CA LYS A 230 -10.60 -1.79 19.91
C LYS A 230 -11.47 -2.28 18.74
N GLU A 231 -12.69 -1.76 18.63
CA GLU A 231 -13.64 -2.07 17.58
C GLU A 231 -13.08 -1.73 16.19
N THR A 232 -12.30 -0.64 16.08
CA THR A 232 -11.66 -0.25 14.82
C THR A 232 -10.58 -1.23 14.38
N ILE A 233 -9.70 -1.66 15.29
CA ILE A 233 -8.64 -2.61 14.91
C ILE A 233 -9.21 -4.01 14.64
N ASP A 234 -10.26 -4.43 15.36
CA ASP A 234 -10.97 -5.68 15.09
C ASP A 234 -11.62 -5.66 13.70
N GLU A 235 -12.24 -4.53 13.30
CA GLU A 235 -12.80 -4.36 11.96
C GLU A 235 -11.72 -4.31 10.87
N LEU A 236 -10.58 -3.63 11.10
CA LEU A 236 -9.45 -3.63 10.17
C LEU A 236 -8.92 -5.05 9.91
N ASN A 237 -8.75 -5.84 10.97
CA ASN A 237 -8.31 -7.23 10.86
C ASN A 237 -9.36 -8.09 10.13
N ALA A 238 -10.65 -7.88 10.40
CA ALA A 238 -11.72 -8.57 9.69
C ALA A 238 -11.73 -8.26 8.18
N LEU A 239 -11.47 -7.01 7.78
CA LEU A 239 -11.35 -6.64 6.37
C LEU A 239 -10.15 -7.32 5.69
N SER A 240 -8.99 -7.34 6.35
CA SER A 240 -7.81 -8.07 5.85
C SER A 240 -8.10 -9.56 5.66
N ASP A 241 -8.72 -10.21 6.65
CA ASP A 241 -9.08 -11.62 6.59
C ASP A 241 -10.08 -11.94 5.46
N GLU A 242 -11.05 -11.06 5.22
CA GLU A 242 -12.04 -11.23 4.16
C GLU A 242 -11.42 -11.12 2.76
N LEU A 243 -10.45 -10.21 2.58
CA LEU A 243 -9.67 -10.10 1.34
C LEU A 243 -8.78 -11.32 1.11
N GLU A 244 -8.06 -11.79 2.13
CA GLU A 244 -7.24 -13.00 2.02
C GLU A 244 -8.08 -14.26 1.72
N LYS A 245 -9.35 -14.27 2.15
CA LYS A 245 -10.32 -15.33 1.81
C LYS A 245 -10.81 -15.25 0.37
N ASN A 246 -10.91 -14.03 -0.19
CA ASN A 246 -11.46 -13.78 -1.53
C ASN A 246 -10.51 -12.96 -2.43
N PRO A 247 -9.24 -13.37 -2.61
CA PRO A 247 -8.23 -12.54 -3.29
C PRO A 247 -8.47 -12.47 -4.81
N TYR A 248 -9.31 -13.35 -5.35
CA TYR A 248 -9.69 -13.43 -6.76
C TYR A 248 -10.73 -12.38 -7.17
N VAL A 249 -11.34 -11.66 -6.23
CA VAL A 249 -12.34 -10.63 -6.53
C VAL A 249 -11.69 -9.47 -7.29
N VAL A 250 -12.41 -8.95 -8.28
CA VAL A 250 -11.98 -7.85 -9.14
C VAL A 250 -12.38 -6.51 -8.50
N PHE A 251 -11.39 -5.65 -8.30
CA PHE A 251 -11.60 -4.23 -8.00
C PHE A 251 -11.38 -3.39 -9.26
N THR A 252 -11.74 -2.10 -9.20
CA THR A 252 -11.48 -1.17 -10.29
C THR A 252 -9.99 -1.14 -10.65
N PHE A 253 -9.68 -1.00 -11.94
CA PHE A 253 -8.29 -0.89 -12.39
C PHE A 253 -7.55 0.22 -11.63
N SER A 254 -6.33 -0.08 -11.19
CA SER A 254 -5.49 0.79 -10.36
C SER A 254 -5.99 1.04 -8.93
N ASP A 255 -6.91 0.22 -8.42
CA ASP A 255 -7.24 0.20 -7.00
C ASP A 255 -6.43 -0.89 -6.27
N ASP A 256 -5.62 -0.46 -5.29
CA ASP A 256 -4.87 -1.34 -4.40
C ASP A 256 -5.55 -1.33 -3.02
N PHE A 257 -6.69 -2.00 -2.96
CA PHE A 257 -7.55 -1.97 -1.79
C PHE A 257 -6.87 -2.57 -0.54
N GLU A 258 -6.08 -3.62 -0.74
CA GLU A 258 -5.28 -4.23 0.31
C GLU A 258 -4.33 -3.20 0.93
N LEU A 259 -3.65 -2.40 0.10
CA LEU A 259 -2.70 -1.38 0.55
C LEU A 259 -3.38 -0.25 1.30
N ASN A 260 -4.60 0.11 0.88
CA ASN A 260 -5.40 1.11 1.58
C ASN A 260 -5.74 0.67 3.01
N ILE A 261 -6.08 -0.60 3.24
CA ILE A 261 -6.32 -1.13 4.59
C ILE A 261 -5.04 -1.11 5.42
N ASP A 262 -3.92 -1.60 4.87
CA ASP A 262 -2.65 -1.63 5.60
C ASP A 262 -2.19 -0.23 5.98
N TYR A 263 -2.40 0.76 5.12
CA TYR A 263 -2.10 2.14 5.44
C TYR A 263 -2.90 2.64 6.64
N ILE A 264 -4.21 2.36 6.69
CA ILE A 264 -5.05 2.75 7.83
C ILE A 264 -4.63 1.99 9.09
N LYS A 265 -4.34 0.69 8.98
CA LYS A 265 -3.84 -0.12 10.08
C LYS A 265 -2.52 0.42 10.62
N LEU A 266 -1.58 0.75 9.76
CA LEU A 266 -0.32 1.39 10.16
C LEU A 266 -0.57 2.70 10.89
N LYS A 267 -1.51 3.53 10.43
CA LYS A 267 -1.87 4.78 11.11
C LYS A 267 -2.48 4.54 12.50
N TYR A 268 -3.32 3.53 12.65
CA TYR A 268 -3.86 3.12 13.95
C TYR A 268 -2.70 2.75 14.89
N LEU A 269 -1.82 1.86 14.44
CA LEU A 269 -0.72 1.33 15.23
C LEU A 269 0.27 2.43 15.66
N LEU A 270 0.52 3.44 14.81
CA LEU A 270 1.36 4.60 15.16
C LEU A 270 0.94 5.31 16.44
N SER A 271 -0.35 5.29 16.77
CA SER A 271 -0.89 6.04 17.91
C SER A 271 -1.05 5.18 19.17
N VAL A 272 -0.96 3.85 19.03
CA VAL A 272 -1.30 2.88 20.09
C VAL A 272 -0.08 2.06 20.53
N LEU A 273 0.77 1.67 19.58
CA LEU A 273 1.96 0.88 19.87
C LEU A 273 3.14 1.76 20.27
N ASN A 274 4.05 1.18 21.06
CA ASN A 274 5.39 1.73 21.19
C ASN A 274 6.16 1.54 19.87
N GLU A 275 7.28 2.24 19.75
CA GLU A 275 8.06 2.26 18.51
C GLU A 275 8.64 0.89 18.11
N GLU A 276 9.02 0.05 19.08
CA GLU A 276 9.56 -1.30 18.81
C GLU A 276 8.50 -2.25 18.25
N ASP A 277 7.31 -2.27 18.85
CA ASP A 277 6.20 -3.11 18.39
C ASP A 277 5.65 -2.59 17.06
N LEU A 278 5.60 -1.28 16.86
CA LEU A 278 5.23 -0.66 15.58
C LEU A 278 6.18 -1.08 14.45
N HIS A 279 7.49 -1.06 14.70
CA HIS A 279 8.49 -1.50 13.72
C HIS A 279 8.23 -2.96 13.31
N ARG A 280 8.06 -3.87 14.27
CA ARG A 280 7.80 -5.29 14.00
C ARG A 280 6.54 -5.50 13.16
N GLU A 281 5.43 -4.85 13.53
CA GLU A 281 4.17 -4.95 12.78
C GLU A 281 4.32 -4.37 11.37
N SER A 282 5.00 -3.23 11.24
CA SER A 282 5.19 -2.57 9.96
C SER A 282 6.02 -3.42 8.98
N GLU A 283 7.04 -4.15 9.44
CA GLU A 283 7.79 -5.08 8.58
C GLU A 283 6.91 -6.18 7.99
N VAL A 284 5.94 -6.67 8.77
CA VAL A 284 4.99 -7.69 8.33
C VAL A 284 4.10 -7.16 7.21
N LEU A 285 3.69 -5.88 7.28
CA LEU A 285 2.86 -5.24 6.25
C LEU A 285 3.63 -5.13 4.91
N LEU A 286 4.94 -4.88 4.93
CA LEU A 286 5.77 -4.78 3.73
C LEU A 286 6.12 -6.15 3.12
N LYS A 287 6.54 -7.11 3.94
CA LYS A 287 7.09 -8.40 3.47
C LYS A 287 6.04 -9.31 2.83
N LYS A 288 4.75 -9.06 3.03
CA LYS A 288 3.65 -9.92 2.58
C LYS A 288 3.17 -9.69 1.14
N ARG A 289 3.61 -8.63 0.46
CA ARG A 289 2.87 -8.11 -0.70
C ARG A 289 3.62 -8.19 -2.03
N GLU A 290 2.99 -8.83 -3.01
CA GLU A 290 3.27 -8.54 -4.42
C GLU A 290 2.62 -7.19 -4.77
N VAL A 291 3.45 -6.22 -5.16
CA VAL A 291 3.01 -4.88 -5.54
C VAL A 291 2.38 -4.92 -6.93
N PRO A 292 1.13 -4.45 -7.12
CA PRO A 292 0.49 -4.40 -8.43
C PRO A 292 1.34 -3.65 -9.46
N ARG A 293 1.35 -4.17 -10.70
CA ARG A 293 2.24 -3.67 -11.77
C ARG A 293 1.97 -2.23 -12.16
N PHE A 294 0.74 -1.72 -11.97
CA PHE A 294 0.42 -0.34 -12.29
C PHE A 294 1.27 0.65 -11.47
N TRP A 295 1.68 0.31 -10.25
CA TRP A 295 2.59 1.15 -9.44
C TRP A 295 3.96 1.38 -10.07
N ARG A 296 4.33 0.64 -11.14
CA ARG A 296 5.50 1.00 -11.96
C ARG A 296 5.35 2.36 -12.64
N ASN A 297 4.11 2.79 -12.88
CA ASN A 297 3.79 4.04 -13.58
C ASN A 297 3.12 5.08 -12.66
N TYR A 298 2.98 4.80 -11.36
CA TYR A 298 2.33 5.71 -10.41
C TYR A 298 3.04 5.72 -9.07
N LEU A 299 2.92 6.83 -8.33
CA LEU A 299 3.50 6.91 -7.00
C LEU A 299 2.66 6.19 -5.94
N ASN A 300 3.22 5.11 -5.37
CA ASN A 300 2.64 4.42 -4.23
C ASN A 300 2.77 5.28 -2.94
N THR A 301 1.73 6.06 -2.63
CA THR A 301 1.75 7.01 -1.52
C THR A 301 1.78 6.32 -0.15
N ALA A 302 1.14 5.16 -0.02
CA ALA A 302 1.15 4.38 1.21
C ALA A 302 2.55 3.80 1.50
N GLN A 303 3.25 3.31 0.47
CA GLN A 303 4.63 2.87 0.58
C GLN A 303 5.57 4.01 1.00
N VAL A 304 5.40 5.22 0.44
CA VAL A 304 6.16 6.41 0.87
C VAL A 304 5.92 6.74 2.34
N ALA A 305 4.65 6.72 2.79
CA ALA A 305 4.32 6.97 4.19
C ALA A 305 4.94 5.92 5.12
N PHE A 306 4.89 4.65 4.72
CA PHE A 306 5.56 3.56 5.43
C PHE A 306 7.07 3.81 5.56
N LEU A 307 7.75 4.13 4.46
CA LEU A 307 9.20 4.36 4.47
C LEU A 307 9.57 5.55 5.35
N SER A 308 8.70 6.57 5.40
CA SER A 308 8.87 7.71 6.31
C SER A 308 8.86 7.29 7.77
N ILE A 309 7.95 6.39 8.18
CA ILE A 309 7.86 5.89 9.55
C ILE A 309 9.12 5.10 9.92
N GLN A 310 9.58 4.24 9.01
CA GLN A 310 10.82 3.49 9.19
C GLN A 310 12.01 4.44 9.35
N ALA A 311 12.14 5.41 8.45
CA ALA A 311 13.23 6.39 8.53
C ALA A 311 13.27 7.10 9.89
N SER A 312 12.13 7.57 10.39
CA SER A 312 12.03 8.19 11.72
C SER A 312 12.41 7.23 12.86
N PHE A 313 11.93 5.98 12.83
CA PHE A 313 12.27 4.96 13.83
C PHE A 313 13.78 4.73 13.90
N TYR A 314 14.41 4.46 12.75
CA TYR A 314 15.83 4.13 12.71
C TYR A 314 16.71 5.33 13.07
N ILE A 315 16.36 6.55 12.65
CA ILE A 315 17.07 7.77 13.08
C ILE A 315 17.00 7.94 14.60
N SER A 316 15.83 7.72 15.21
CA SER A 316 15.65 7.92 16.65
C SER A 316 16.43 6.92 17.51
N HIS A 317 16.63 5.70 17.01
CA HIS A 317 17.31 4.61 17.74
C HIS A 317 18.78 4.44 17.40
N TYR A 318 19.16 4.76 16.16
CA TYR A 318 20.48 4.51 15.62
C TYR A 318 21.15 5.77 15.08
N GLY A 319 20.55 6.96 15.20
CA GLY A 319 21.12 8.24 14.74
C GLY A 319 22.35 8.76 15.52
N PHE A 320 23.15 7.86 16.09
CA PHE A 320 24.34 8.15 16.89
C PHE A 320 25.64 8.05 16.09
N GLY A 321 25.60 8.35 14.78
CA GLY A 321 26.74 8.22 13.86
C GLY A 321 27.99 9.03 14.23
N TYR A 322 27.85 10.00 15.13
CA TYR A 322 28.96 10.80 15.69
C TYR A 322 29.80 10.04 16.73
N ARG A 323 29.34 8.87 17.18
CA ARG A 323 30.10 8.02 18.11
C ARG A 323 31.21 7.29 17.37
N LYS A 324 32.38 7.18 18.00
CA LYS A 324 33.47 6.32 17.51
C LYS A 324 32.97 4.88 17.38
N ASN A 325 33.35 4.21 16.29
CA ASN A 325 33.00 2.83 15.97
C ASN A 325 31.49 2.57 15.83
N TYR A 326 30.67 3.59 15.55
CA TYR A 326 29.20 3.45 15.39
C TYR A 326 28.80 2.24 14.52
N ASN A 327 29.42 2.10 13.34
CA ASN A 327 29.11 1.01 12.42
C ASN A 327 29.40 -0.38 13.03
N GLU A 328 30.42 -0.52 13.88
CA GLU A 328 30.76 -1.78 14.55
C GLU A 328 29.69 -2.21 15.57
N HIS A 329 28.89 -1.26 16.08
CA HIS A 329 27.85 -1.51 17.09
C HIS A 329 26.48 -1.83 16.47
N LEU A 330 26.31 -1.67 15.15
CA LEU A 330 25.09 -2.11 14.46
C LEU A 330 25.11 -3.63 14.26
N SER A 331 24.05 -4.31 14.70
CA SER A 331 23.89 -5.75 14.48
C SER A 331 23.78 -6.07 12.98
N PRO A 332 24.13 -7.29 12.55
CA PRO A 332 24.00 -7.71 11.15
C PRO A 332 22.58 -7.55 10.59
N GLU A 333 21.56 -7.85 11.42
CA GLU A 333 20.15 -7.74 11.06
C GLU A 333 19.74 -6.29 10.73
N ILE A 334 20.16 -5.34 11.57
CA ILE A 334 19.89 -3.91 11.33
C ILE A 334 20.57 -3.43 10.05
N ARG A 335 21.80 -3.88 9.77
CA ARG A 335 22.49 -3.53 8.52
C ARG A 335 21.77 -4.08 7.28
N GLU A 336 21.25 -5.30 7.36
CA GLU A 336 20.47 -5.91 6.29
C GLU A 336 19.18 -5.12 6.03
N GLN A 337 18.44 -4.78 7.08
CA GLN A 337 17.22 -3.97 6.98
C GLN A 337 17.49 -2.57 6.39
N LEU A 338 18.53 -1.88 6.85
CA LEU A 338 18.92 -0.58 6.28
C LEU A 338 19.28 -0.70 4.79
N SER A 339 19.96 -1.78 4.39
CA SER A 339 20.31 -2.04 2.99
C SER A 339 19.06 -2.28 2.14
N PHE A 340 18.08 -3.03 2.68
CA PHE A 340 16.78 -3.22 2.04
C PHE A 340 16.06 -1.88 1.82
N TYR A 341 15.92 -1.04 2.86
CA TYR A 341 15.23 0.24 2.73
C TYR A 341 15.92 1.21 1.77
N LYS A 342 17.25 1.28 1.80
CA LYS A 342 18.03 2.09 0.84
C LYS A 342 17.74 1.66 -0.59
N LYS A 343 17.80 0.35 -0.87
CA LYS A 343 17.53 -0.21 -2.21
C LYS A 343 16.09 0.10 -2.66
N THR A 344 15.10 -0.11 -1.79
CA THR A 344 13.70 0.22 -2.11
C THR A 344 13.52 1.71 -2.41
N CYS A 345 14.16 2.60 -1.64
CA CYS A 345 14.11 4.03 -1.92
C CYS A 345 14.76 4.39 -3.26
N GLU A 346 15.89 3.78 -3.60
CA GLU A 346 16.58 3.98 -4.89
C GLU A 346 15.71 3.54 -6.07
N GLU A 347 15.08 2.37 -5.99
CA GLU A 347 14.16 1.86 -7.02
C GLU A 347 12.97 2.82 -7.23
N ILE A 348 12.43 3.38 -6.15
CA ILE A 348 11.37 4.39 -6.20
C ILE A 348 11.86 5.69 -6.84
N LEU A 349 13.04 6.18 -6.47
CA LEU A 349 13.61 7.44 -6.96
C LEU A 349 14.04 7.37 -8.43
N GLN A 350 14.39 6.18 -8.94
CA GLN A 350 14.74 5.95 -10.35
C GLN A 350 13.52 5.95 -11.29
N ASN A 351 12.30 5.95 -10.75
CA ASN A 351 11.09 5.93 -11.55
C ASN A 351 10.89 7.28 -12.28
N THR A 352 10.57 7.25 -13.57
CA THR A 352 10.33 8.46 -14.39
C THR A 352 9.07 9.24 -13.98
N VAL A 353 8.21 8.66 -13.14
CA VAL A 353 6.97 9.29 -12.63
C VAL A 353 7.21 10.64 -11.94
N TRP A 354 8.44 10.93 -11.51
CA TRP A 354 8.78 12.20 -10.85
C TRP A 354 8.89 13.41 -11.79
N GLU A 355 9.01 13.19 -13.10
CA GLU A 355 9.25 14.26 -14.09
C GLU A 355 8.02 15.17 -14.31
N GLU A 356 6.81 14.71 -13.95
CA GLU A 356 5.55 15.40 -14.23
C GLU A 356 4.91 16.05 -12.98
N GLY A 357 5.53 17.10 -12.44
CA GLY A 357 4.88 17.96 -11.44
C GLY A 357 4.74 17.39 -10.03
N LEU A 358 5.31 16.22 -9.73
CA LEU A 358 5.32 15.61 -8.39
C LEU A 358 6.50 16.07 -7.50
N HIS A 359 7.08 17.25 -7.78
CA HIS A 359 8.32 17.72 -7.16
C HIS A 359 8.30 17.71 -5.62
N VAL A 360 7.21 18.12 -4.97
CA VAL A 360 7.12 18.11 -3.49
C VAL A 360 7.21 16.68 -2.94
N ARG A 361 6.57 15.72 -3.61
CA ARG A 361 6.61 14.31 -3.21
C ARG A 361 7.97 13.69 -3.47
N TYR A 362 8.61 14.06 -4.58
CA TYR A 362 9.98 13.67 -4.90
C TYR A 362 10.97 14.16 -3.84
N ILE A 363 10.89 15.44 -3.47
CA ILE A 363 11.74 16.03 -2.41
C ILE A 363 11.51 15.32 -1.07
N ASN A 364 10.27 14.99 -0.72
CA ASN A 364 9.99 14.21 0.48
C ASN A 364 10.62 12.80 0.41
N MET A 365 10.55 12.14 -0.74
CA MET A 365 11.17 10.83 -0.94
C MET A 365 12.70 10.88 -0.86
N LEU A 366 13.31 11.94 -1.41
CA LEU A 366 14.75 12.20 -1.24
C LEU A 366 15.10 12.35 0.25
N ASN A 367 14.31 13.10 1.02
CA ASN A 367 14.55 13.26 2.46
C ASN A 367 14.43 11.92 3.23
N ILE A 368 13.46 11.08 2.88
CA ILE A 368 13.31 9.75 3.48
C ILE A 368 14.53 8.88 3.17
N TYR A 369 14.98 8.86 1.91
CA TYR A 369 16.16 8.11 1.50
C TYR A 369 17.43 8.58 2.23
N THR A 370 17.62 9.90 2.37
CA THR A 370 18.81 10.47 3.02
C THR A 370 18.83 10.18 4.53
N CYS A 371 17.68 10.06 5.19
CA CYS A 371 17.61 9.54 6.56
C CYS A 371 18.21 8.13 6.68
N PHE A 372 17.95 7.21 5.74
CA PHE A 372 18.59 5.89 5.77
C PHE A 372 20.08 5.95 5.45
N GLN A 373 20.52 6.87 4.58
CA GLN A 373 21.94 7.09 4.29
C GLN A 373 22.71 7.63 5.49
N LEU A 374 22.09 8.45 6.35
CA LEU A 374 22.71 8.96 7.57
C LEU A 374 23.18 7.85 8.52
N LEU A 375 22.56 6.68 8.45
CA LEU A 375 22.84 5.54 9.30
C LEU A 375 23.91 4.60 8.71
N GLY A 376 24.59 5.06 7.66
CA GLY A 376 25.50 4.30 6.84
C GLY A 376 26.99 4.64 7.02
N SER A 377 27.76 4.45 5.95
CA SER A 377 29.16 4.83 5.89
C SER A 377 29.33 6.36 5.83
N ARG A 378 30.54 6.86 6.12
CA ARG A 378 30.83 8.30 5.96
C ARG A 378 30.61 8.80 4.53
N ASP A 379 30.84 7.95 3.52
CA ASP A 379 30.59 8.31 2.12
C ASP A 379 29.08 8.40 1.82
N GLU A 380 28.27 7.51 2.39
CA GLU A 380 26.81 7.60 2.30
C GLU A 380 26.27 8.85 2.99
N ILE A 381 26.81 9.21 4.16
CA ILE A 381 26.44 10.44 4.88
C ILE A 381 26.79 11.68 4.07
N ARG A 382 27.95 11.69 3.39
CA ARG A 382 28.32 12.78 2.49
C ARG A 382 27.36 12.87 1.30
N LYS A 383 27.05 11.74 0.66
CA LYS A 383 26.06 11.66 -0.42
C LYS A 383 24.69 12.17 0.05
N ALA A 384 24.30 11.90 1.28
CA ALA A 384 23.05 12.39 1.87
C ALA A 384 23.01 13.92 1.94
N ALA A 385 24.09 14.53 2.45
CA ALA A 385 24.22 15.99 2.53
C ALA A 385 24.18 16.64 1.14
N ASP A 386 24.94 16.11 0.19
CA ASP A 386 25.00 16.63 -1.19
C ASP A 386 23.65 16.52 -1.88
N THR A 387 22.92 15.42 -1.66
CA THR A 387 21.58 15.20 -2.22
C THR A 387 20.59 16.25 -1.73
N LEU A 388 20.58 16.55 -0.42
CA LEU A 388 19.67 17.54 0.16
C LEU A 388 20.04 18.97 -0.22
N GLU A 389 21.33 19.32 -0.28
CA GLU A 389 21.76 20.64 -0.76
C GLU A 389 21.37 20.85 -2.22
N ASN A 390 21.57 19.84 -3.07
CA ASN A 390 21.13 19.89 -4.46
C ASN A 390 19.61 20.04 -4.57
N ALA A 391 18.83 19.37 -3.71
CA ALA A 391 17.38 19.51 -3.68
C ALA A 391 16.96 20.94 -3.28
N LEU A 392 17.56 21.51 -2.23
CA LEU A 392 17.31 22.88 -1.79
C LEU A 392 17.66 23.92 -2.86
N PHE A 393 18.73 23.68 -3.63
CA PHE A 393 19.17 24.56 -4.70
C PHE A 393 18.26 24.45 -5.95
N ASN A 394 18.08 23.24 -6.47
CA ASN A 394 17.36 22.99 -7.72
C ASN A 394 15.87 23.29 -7.61
N TYR A 395 15.26 23.07 -6.44
CA TYR A 395 13.82 23.23 -6.24
C TYR A 395 13.45 24.52 -5.51
N GLN A 396 14.35 25.50 -5.34
CA GLN A 396 14.09 26.73 -4.59
C GLN A 396 12.81 27.52 -4.99
N GLN A 397 12.29 27.31 -6.21
CA GLN A 397 11.06 27.94 -6.71
C GLN A 397 9.79 27.14 -6.39
N VAL A 398 9.91 25.89 -5.92
CA VAL A 398 8.79 25.03 -5.53
C VAL A 398 8.38 25.36 -4.10
N ALA A 399 7.07 25.46 -3.85
CA ALA A 399 6.54 25.69 -2.51
C ALA A 399 6.51 24.39 -1.68
N PHE A 400 7.62 24.05 -1.02
CA PHE A 400 7.73 22.89 -0.12
C PHE A 400 8.20 23.26 1.30
N GLN A 401 7.93 24.50 1.75
CA GLN A 401 8.40 25.03 3.03
C GLN A 401 7.99 24.15 4.24
N ARG A 402 6.89 23.41 4.14
CA ARG A 402 6.45 22.45 5.17
C ARG A 402 7.43 21.30 5.42
N LEU A 403 8.35 21.03 4.48
CA LEU A 403 9.38 19.99 4.62
C LEU A 403 10.71 20.54 5.14
N TYR A 404 10.85 21.86 5.33
CA TYR A 404 12.13 22.47 5.71
C TYR A 404 12.66 21.94 7.04
N ASP A 405 11.82 21.82 8.07
CA ASP A 405 12.28 21.29 9.37
C ASP A 405 12.91 19.90 9.24
N ALA A 406 12.30 19.00 8.46
CA ALA A 406 12.79 17.66 8.26
C ALA A 406 14.11 17.65 7.45
N ILE A 407 14.15 18.40 6.34
CA ILE A 407 15.34 18.48 5.47
C ILE A 407 16.53 19.09 6.23
N PHE A 408 16.33 20.18 6.94
CA PHE A 408 17.39 20.83 7.73
C PHE A 408 17.81 20.00 8.93
N GLY A 409 16.90 19.24 9.55
CA GLY A 409 17.22 18.26 10.59
C GLY A 409 18.21 17.22 10.08
N THR A 410 17.88 16.55 8.97
CA THR A 410 18.75 15.55 8.33
C THR A 410 20.09 16.15 7.90
N LEU A 411 20.09 17.34 7.31
CA LEU A 411 21.31 18.02 6.82
C LEU A 411 22.26 18.43 7.96
N ILE A 412 21.73 18.96 9.07
CA ILE A 412 22.52 19.30 10.25
C ILE A 412 23.12 18.05 10.89
N MET A 413 22.37 16.95 10.97
CA MET A 413 22.89 15.67 11.45
C MET A 413 24.04 15.16 10.58
N ALA A 414 23.90 15.21 9.25
CA ALA A 414 24.97 14.85 8.33
C ALA A 414 26.25 15.64 8.59
N TYR A 415 26.18 16.98 8.59
CA TYR A 415 27.36 17.81 8.83
C TYR A 415 27.97 17.59 10.22
N PHE A 416 27.13 17.38 11.23
CA PHE A 416 27.61 17.08 12.57
C PHE A 416 28.39 15.77 12.63
N ILE A 417 27.86 14.68 12.04
CA ILE A 417 28.52 13.37 12.01
C ILE A 417 29.81 13.41 11.18
N LEU A 418 29.84 14.24 10.13
CA LEU A 418 31.03 14.49 9.34
C LEU A 418 32.08 15.37 10.04
N GLU A 419 31.78 15.88 11.24
CA GLU A 419 32.60 16.82 12.02
C GLU A 419 32.79 18.19 11.33
N GLU A 420 31.88 18.56 10.44
CA GLU A 420 31.87 19.82 9.69
C GLU A 420 31.11 20.92 10.46
N TYR A 421 31.53 21.23 11.68
CA TYR A 421 30.81 22.10 12.61
C TYR A 421 30.55 23.54 12.09
N VAL A 422 31.42 24.05 11.20
CA VAL A 422 31.20 25.34 10.53
C VAL A 422 29.98 25.28 9.61
N LYS A 423 29.83 24.19 8.85
CA LYS A 423 28.65 23.98 8.01
C LYS A 423 27.38 23.78 8.83
N VAL A 424 27.47 23.14 10.01
CA VAL A 424 26.33 23.08 10.95
C VAL A 424 25.84 24.49 11.31
N GLN A 425 26.75 25.42 11.60
CA GLN A 425 26.41 26.80 11.92
C GLN A 425 25.76 27.54 10.73
N GLU A 426 26.31 27.38 9.52
CA GLU A 426 25.77 27.99 8.30
C GLU A 426 24.37 27.44 7.98
N CYS A 427 24.21 26.13 8.08
CA CYS A 427 22.97 25.42 7.88
C CYS A 427 21.89 25.86 8.89
N TYR A 428 22.24 25.99 10.18
CA TYR A 428 21.33 26.52 11.21
C TYR A 428 20.85 27.95 10.92
N LYS A 429 21.74 28.83 10.44
CA LYS A 429 21.35 30.20 10.06
C LYS A 429 20.37 30.21 8.87
N ARG A 430 20.58 29.34 7.88
CA ARG A 430 19.66 29.17 6.74
C ARG A 430 18.30 28.66 7.21
N TYR A 431 18.31 27.66 8.09
CA TYR A 431 17.10 27.10 8.71
C TYR A 431 16.27 28.19 9.40
N GLU A 432 16.86 28.94 10.33
CA GLU A 432 16.15 30.01 11.06
C GLU A 432 15.57 31.06 10.12
N LYS A 433 16.31 31.47 9.08
CA LYS A 433 15.85 32.46 8.10
C LYS A 433 14.66 31.94 7.29
N LEU A 434 14.73 30.70 6.81
CA LEU A 434 13.73 30.12 5.91
C LEU A 434 12.46 29.68 6.64
N THR A 435 12.55 29.37 7.93
CA THR A 435 11.43 28.89 8.74
C THR A 435 10.85 29.93 9.69
N ALA A 436 11.41 31.15 9.75
CA ALA A 436 10.85 32.27 10.50
C ALA A 436 9.34 32.52 10.29
N PRO A 437 8.78 32.41 9.06
CA PRO A 437 7.34 32.63 8.84
C PRO A 437 6.47 31.38 9.09
N SER A 438 7.05 30.22 9.43
CA SER A 438 6.34 28.94 9.50
C SER A 438 6.26 28.38 10.92
N VAL A 439 5.20 27.61 11.19
CA VAL A 439 5.12 26.79 12.40
C VAL A 439 6.09 25.62 12.28
N LYS A 440 7.01 25.53 13.24
CA LYS A 440 8.04 24.49 13.27
C LYS A 440 7.55 23.26 14.03
N LEU A 441 7.93 22.08 13.56
CA LEU A 441 7.75 20.83 14.30
C LEU A 441 8.67 20.83 15.54
N PRO A 442 8.12 20.74 16.78
CA PRO A 442 8.91 20.89 18.00
C PRO A 442 10.08 19.92 18.11
N GLU A 443 9.88 18.65 17.76
CA GLU A 443 10.92 17.62 17.78
C GLU A 443 12.11 17.97 16.87
N ASN A 444 11.82 18.37 15.63
CA ASN A 444 12.85 18.73 14.65
C ASN A 444 13.60 20.00 15.08
N ASP A 445 12.88 21.04 15.52
CA ASP A 445 13.49 22.30 15.95
C ASP A 445 14.39 22.11 17.19
N ILE A 446 13.97 21.30 18.17
CA ILE A 446 14.79 20.96 19.34
C ILE A 446 16.04 20.18 18.91
N THR A 447 15.89 19.18 18.04
CA THR A 447 17.00 18.36 17.54
C THR A 447 18.03 19.21 16.79
N ILE A 448 17.57 20.07 15.88
CA ILE A 448 18.39 21.03 15.13
C ILE A 448 19.19 21.93 16.09
N LYS A 449 18.52 22.51 17.10
CA LYS A 449 19.16 23.38 18.09
C LYS A 449 20.18 22.62 18.94
N ALA A 450 19.89 21.38 19.32
CA ALA A 450 20.80 20.56 20.12
C ALA A 450 22.12 20.29 19.38
N PHE A 451 22.07 19.88 18.11
CA PHE A 451 23.27 19.70 17.29
C PHE A 451 24.00 21.03 17.05
N TYR A 452 23.28 22.13 16.83
CA TYR A 452 23.88 23.45 16.71
C TYR A 452 24.63 23.87 17.99
N TYR A 453 23.99 23.80 19.17
CA TYR A 453 24.63 24.18 20.44
C TYR A 453 25.82 23.28 20.78
N THR A 454 25.69 21.98 20.53
CA THR A 454 26.80 21.02 20.68
C THR A 454 27.97 21.40 19.77
N SER A 455 27.72 21.70 18.50
CA SER A 455 28.75 22.15 17.54
C SER A 455 29.44 23.44 18.00
N GLN A 456 28.67 24.41 18.48
CA GLN A 456 29.20 25.67 18.96
C GLN A 456 30.04 25.52 20.24
N TRP A 457 29.66 24.61 21.13
CA TRP A 457 30.47 24.23 22.27
C TRP A 457 31.80 23.63 21.82
N LEU A 458 31.78 22.66 20.90
CA LEU A 458 32.99 22.01 20.38
C LEU A 458 33.94 23.00 19.67
N LEU A 459 33.41 24.02 18.99
CA LEU A 459 34.20 25.05 18.33
C LEU A 459 34.75 26.13 19.26
N THR A 460 34.03 26.50 20.32
CA THR A 460 34.31 27.75 21.07
C THR A 460 34.52 27.56 22.57
N ALA A 461 34.13 26.42 23.14
CA ALA A 461 34.10 26.14 24.59
C ALA A 461 33.37 27.21 25.44
N ARG A 462 32.46 27.99 24.84
CA ARG A 462 31.70 29.04 25.57
C ARG A 462 30.58 28.43 26.40
N LYS A 463 30.58 28.70 27.72
CA LYS A 463 29.61 28.17 28.70
C LYS A 463 28.13 28.40 28.31
N GLN A 464 27.82 29.50 27.63
CA GLN A 464 26.46 29.80 27.18
C GLN A 464 25.82 28.67 26.34
N TYR A 465 26.60 27.91 25.57
CA TYR A 465 26.05 26.86 24.71
C TYR A 465 25.74 25.58 25.49
N ARG A 466 26.51 25.32 26.56
CA ARG A 466 26.17 24.30 27.56
C ARG A 466 24.84 24.62 28.24
N GLU A 467 24.68 25.85 28.72
CA GLU A 467 23.45 26.30 29.38
C GLU A 467 22.23 26.21 28.45
N LYS A 468 22.40 26.59 27.19
CA LYS A 468 21.34 26.45 26.17
C LYS A 468 20.96 25.01 25.90
N LEU A 469 21.93 24.09 25.82
CA LEU A 469 21.66 22.66 25.67
C LEU A 469 20.94 22.09 26.92
N HIS A 470 21.33 22.53 28.11
CA HIS A 470 20.65 22.16 29.35
C HIS A 470 19.19 22.60 29.37
N GLY A 471 18.93 23.85 28.99
CA GLY A 471 17.56 24.37 28.88
C GLY A 471 16.71 23.66 27.82
N LEU A 472 17.31 23.04 26.79
CA LEU A 472 16.56 22.16 25.88
C LEU A 472 16.18 20.84 26.55
N ILE A 473 17.09 20.24 27.33
CA ILE A 473 16.81 19.00 28.07
C ILE A 473 15.65 19.22 29.04
N GLU A 474 15.68 20.31 29.82
CA GLU A 474 14.59 20.68 30.74
C GLU A 474 13.25 20.83 30.01
N LYS A 475 13.24 21.45 28.83
CA LYS A 475 12.01 21.61 28.02
C LYS A 475 11.42 20.30 27.51
N THR A 476 12.23 19.24 27.42
CA THR A 476 11.76 17.90 27.02
C THR A 476 11.28 17.06 28.20
N GLU A 477 11.46 17.50 29.44
CA GLU A 477 11.08 16.72 30.63
C GLU A 477 9.56 16.63 30.79
N GLY A 478 9.06 15.41 30.99
CA GLY A 478 7.63 15.14 31.20
C GLY A 478 6.77 15.27 29.93
N VAL A 479 7.38 15.56 28.77
CA VAL A 479 6.67 15.63 27.49
C VAL A 479 6.82 14.30 26.75
N LYS A 480 5.82 13.42 26.88
CA LYS A 480 5.84 12.04 26.35
C LYS A 480 6.28 11.93 24.87
N ASN A 481 5.86 12.87 24.02
CA ASN A 481 6.21 12.85 22.59
C ASN A 481 7.64 13.31 22.27
N LEU A 482 8.45 13.64 23.29
CA LEU A 482 9.84 14.10 23.13
C LEU A 482 10.84 13.21 23.87
N ASP A 483 10.43 12.03 24.35
CA ASP A 483 11.31 11.14 25.12
C ASP A 483 12.55 10.68 24.32
N ASN A 484 12.38 10.37 23.02
CA ASN A 484 13.50 10.02 22.14
C ASN A 484 14.42 11.21 21.87
N THR A 485 13.84 12.39 21.64
CA THR A 485 14.59 13.64 21.51
C THR A 485 15.40 13.89 22.79
N ARG A 486 14.80 13.72 23.96
CA ARG A 486 15.47 13.85 25.26
C ARG A 486 16.63 12.87 25.40
N ARG A 487 16.44 11.61 25.02
CA ARG A 487 17.49 10.58 25.01
C ARG A 487 18.68 11.02 24.16
N LEU A 488 18.43 11.53 22.96
CA LEU A 488 19.47 12.08 22.09
C LEU A 488 20.21 13.26 22.75
N LEU A 489 19.50 14.22 23.33
CA LEU A 489 20.10 15.39 23.97
C LEU A 489 20.97 15.01 25.18
N ILE A 490 20.50 14.07 26.01
CA ILE A 490 21.26 13.53 27.14
C ILE A 490 22.51 12.81 26.65
N ASP A 491 22.41 12.08 25.54
CA ASP A 491 23.54 11.39 24.95
C ASP A 491 24.60 12.36 24.41
N LEU A 492 24.20 13.38 23.65
CA LEU A 492 25.09 14.44 23.16
C LEU A 492 25.83 15.10 24.32
N ARG A 493 25.12 15.44 25.40
CA ARG A 493 25.73 16.02 26.60
C ARG A 493 26.74 15.08 27.22
N SER A 494 26.40 13.81 27.39
CA SER A 494 27.25 12.81 28.05
C SER A 494 28.49 12.48 27.22
N TYR A 495 28.32 12.21 25.92
CA TYR A 495 29.38 11.79 25.02
C TYR A 495 30.44 12.90 24.82
N PHE A 496 30.00 14.14 24.61
CA PHE A 496 30.90 15.28 24.43
C PHE A 496 31.30 15.97 25.74
N LYS A 497 30.88 15.42 26.90
CA LYS A 497 31.19 15.93 28.25
C LYS A 497 30.81 17.40 28.43
N ILE A 498 29.61 17.77 27.97
CA ILE A 498 29.12 19.15 27.92
C ILE A 498 28.66 19.64 29.28
#